data_AF-A0A7C5IS81-F1
#
_entry.id   AF-A0A7C5IS81-F1
#
_cell.length_a   1.000
_cell.length_b   1.000
_cell.length_c   1.000
_cell.angle_alpha   90.00
_cell.angle_beta   90.00
_cell.angle_gamma   90.00
#
_symmetry.space_group_name_H-M   'P 1'
#
loop_
_entity.id
_entity.type
_entity.pdbx_description
1 polymer ?
#
loop_
_entity_poly.entity_id
_entity_poly.type
_entity_poly.pdbx_seq_one_letter_code
_entity_poly.pdbx_strand_id
1 'polypeptide(L)'
;MPFSKIIKAYDLHSSVSTDTRKIRNGDIFFALKGDHFNGNKYAAQALEMGASLAVIDEAAFLPEDASRYALVSDVLLALQDLARHYRKKFSIPVIAITGTNGKTT
;
A
#
# COMPACT_ATOMS: atom_id res chain seq x y z
N MET A 1 -6.97 -14.38 -0.61
CA MET A 1 -7.61 -13.89 -1.85
C MET A 1 -7.28 -12.42 -2.18
N PRO A 2 -7.35 -11.44 -1.26
CA PRO A 2 -6.94 -10.06 -1.58
C PRO A 2 -5.42 -9.87 -1.65
N PHE A 3 -4.64 -10.50 -0.76
CA PHE A 3 -3.17 -10.36 -0.78
C PHE A 3 -2.51 -10.87 -2.07
N SER A 4 -3.03 -11.95 -2.66
CA SER A 4 -2.55 -12.45 -3.96
C SER A 4 -2.79 -11.46 -5.10
N LYS A 5 -3.84 -10.62 -5.02
CA LYS A 5 -4.10 -9.55 -6.00
C LYS A 5 -3.06 -8.44 -5.86
N ILE A 6 -2.73 -8.06 -4.63
CA ILE A 6 -1.68 -7.07 -4.32
C ILE A 6 -0.32 -7.53 -4.86
N ILE A 7 0.06 -8.79 -4.62
CA ILE A 7 1.32 -9.35 -5.13
C ILE A 7 1.37 -9.34 -6.66
N LYS A 8 0.29 -9.80 -7.33
CA LYS A 8 0.21 -9.78 -8.80
C LYS A 8 0.35 -8.37 -9.37
N ALA A 9 -0.31 -7.38 -8.78
CA ALA A 9 -0.17 -5.99 -9.19
C ALA A 9 1.28 -5.49 -8.99
N TYR A 10 1.91 -5.85 -7.88
CA TYR A 10 3.26 -5.41 -7.52
C TYR A 10 4.35 -6.04 -8.42
N ASP A 11 4.15 -7.30 -8.82
CA ASP A 11 5.06 -7.98 -9.75
C ASP A 11 4.94 -7.43 -11.18
N LEU A 12 3.80 -6.85 -11.56
CA LEU A 12 3.64 -6.12 -12.83
C LEU A 12 4.31 -4.75 -12.80
N HIS A 13 4.15 -4.01 -11.69
CA HIS A 13 4.79 -2.72 -11.48
C HIS A 13 5.17 -2.56 -10.00
N SER A 14 6.46 -2.64 -9.70
CA SER A 14 6.97 -2.65 -8.31
C SER A 14 7.05 -1.25 -7.69
N SER A 15 5.93 -0.52 -7.69
CA SER A 15 5.83 0.82 -7.10
C SER A 15 4.58 0.94 -6.22
N VAL A 16 4.73 1.61 -5.09
CA VAL A 16 3.69 1.75 -4.07
C VAL A 16 3.65 3.20 -3.59
N SER A 17 2.46 3.68 -3.23
CA SER A 17 2.28 4.99 -2.62
C SER A 17 1.22 4.94 -1.52
N THR A 18 1.40 5.76 -0.49
CA THR A 18 0.41 5.98 0.58
C THR A 18 -0.14 7.41 0.56
N ASP A 19 0.24 8.20 -0.45
CA ASP A 19 -0.07 9.62 -0.57
C ASP A 19 -0.49 9.94 -2.00
N THR A 20 -1.75 10.33 -2.18
CA THR A 20 -2.30 10.60 -3.52
C THR A 20 -1.55 11.73 -4.24
N ARG A 21 -0.93 12.65 -3.51
CA ARG A 21 -0.14 13.76 -4.08
C ARG A 21 1.14 13.30 -4.78
N LYS A 22 1.54 12.04 -4.60
CA LYS A 22 2.79 11.45 -5.12
C LYS A 22 2.55 10.28 -6.07
N ILE A 23 1.30 10.04 -6.48
CA ILE A 23 0.93 8.92 -7.35
C ILE A 23 1.66 9.03 -8.69
N ARG A 24 2.20 7.89 -9.11
CA ARG A 24 2.76 7.65 -10.43
C ARG A 24 1.92 6.57 -11.13
N ASN A 25 1.95 6.59 -12.45
CA ASN A 25 1.30 5.56 -13.26
C ASN A 25 1.81 4.18 -12.85
N GLY A 26 0.88 3.27 -12.53
CA GLY A 26 1.20 1.90 -12.12
C GLY A 26 1.31 1.69 -10.61
N ASP A 27 1.36 2.76 -9.80
CA ASP A 27 1.45 2.64 -8.34
C ASP A 27 0.31 1.81 -7.75
N ILE A 28 0.61 1.03 -6.71
CA ILE A 28 -0.40 0.51 -5.81
C ILE A 28 -0.60 1.55 -4.69
N PHE A 29 -1.82 2.07 -4.57
CA PHE A 29 -2.17 2.99 -3.50
C PHE A 29 -2.64 2.24 -2.26
N PHE A 30 -1.99 2.47 -1.12
CA PHE A 30 -2.38 1.95 0.19
C PHE A 30 -3.06 3.05 1.00
N ALA A 31 -4.37 2.90 1.19
CA ALA A 31 -5.24 3.87 1.85
C ALA A 31 -5.09 3.88 3.38
N LEU A 32 -3.91 4.25 3.89
CA LEU A 32 -3.64 4.28 5.33
C LEU A 32 -4.55 5.24 6.08
N LYS A 33 -4.89 4.87 7.32
CA LYS A 33 -5.65 5.71 8.26
C LYS A 33 -4.75 6.12 9.43
N GLY A 34 -4.88 7.37 9.84
CA GLY A 34 -4.32 7.90 11.09
C GLY A 34 -5.40 8.69 11.84
N ASP A 35 -5.04 9.29 12.97
CA ASP A 35 -6.02 9.91 13.89
C ASP A 35 -6.87 11.01 13.25
N HIS A 36 -6.32 11.73 12.28
CA HIS A 36 -6.98 12.86 11.59
C HIS A 36 -7.19 12.65 10.09
N PHE A 37 -6.84 11.48 9.56
CA PHE A 37 -6.81 11.23 8.13
C PHE A 37 -7.28 9.82 7.80
N ASN A 38 -8.16 9.68 6.81
CA ASN A 38 -8.59 8.37 6.31
C ASN A 38 -8.32 8.29 4.80
N GLY A 39 -7.29 7.52 4.44
CA GLY A 39 -6.88 7.32 3.05
C GLY A 39 -7.95 6.68 2.18
N ASN A 40 -8.91 5.95 2.74
CA ASN A 40 -9.97 5.27 1.98
C ASN A 40 -10.81 6.27 1.17
N LYS A 41 -10.95 7.51 1.67
CA LYS A 41 -11.62 8.62 0.99
C LYS A 41 -10.97 9.02 -0.34
N TYR A 42 -9.70 8.68 -0.53
CA TYR A 42 -8.90 9.08 -1.68
C TYR A 42 -8.62 7.91 -2.63
N ALA A 43 -9.19 6.73 -2.39
CA ALA A 43 -8.93 5.53 -3.19
C ALA A 43 -9.35 5.71 -4.66
N ALA A 44 -10.52 6.30 -4.91
CA ALA A 44 -10.99 6.62 -6.26
C ALA A 44 -10.04 7.62 -6.96
N GLN A 45 -9.70 8.71 -6.27
CA GLN A 45 -8.77 9.71 -6.78
C GLN A 45 -7.40 9.10 -7.14
N ALA A 46 -6.87 8.19 -6.30
CA ALA A 46 -5.59 7.53 -6.59
C ALA A 46 -5.64 6.76 -7.91
N LEU A 47 -6.74 6.03 -8.17
CA LEU A 47 -6.95 5.28 -9.40
C LEU A 47 -7.12 6.18 -10.63
N GLU A 48 -7.75 7.36 -10.47
CA GLU A 48 -7.84 8.37 -11.52
C GLU A 48 -6.48 8.99 -11.85
N MET A 49 -5.62 9.15 -10.83
CA MET A 49 -4.25 9.66 -10.98
C MET A 49 -3.25 8.63 -11.54
N GLY A 50 -3.72 7.42 -11.86
CA GLY A 50 -2.91 6.41 -12.55
C GLY A 50 -2.48 5.23 -11.67
N ALA A 51 -2.94 5.14 -10.42
CA ALA A 51 -2.72 3.93 -9.63
C ALA A 51 -3.36 2.71 -10.30
N SER A 52 -2.64 1.59 -10.30
CA SER A 52 -3.09 0.32 -10.88
C SER A 52 -4.07 -0.42 -9.95
N LEU A 53 -3.94 -0.21 -8.65
CA LEU A 53 -4.74 -0.86 -7.61
C LEU A 53 -4.85 0.05 -6.38
N ALA A 54 -6.05 0.15 -5.81
CA ALA A 54 -6.27 0.78 -4.51
C ALA A 54 -6.55 -0.28 -3.43
N VAL A 55 -5.75 -0.30 -2.38
CA VAL A 55 -5.91 -1.18 -1.22
C VAL A 55 -6.63 -0.40 -0.12
N ILE A 56 -7.81 -0.89 0.27
CA ILE A 56 -8.72 -0.25 1.23
C ILE A 56 -9.13 -1.24 2.32
N ASP A 57 -9.51 -0.76 3.51
CA ASP A 57 -10.03 -1.59 4.60
C ASP A 57 -11.46 -1.24 5.05
N GLU A 58 -12.05 -0.22 4.45
CA GLU A 58 -13.42 0.20 4.73
C GLU A 58 -14.34 -0.07 3.53
N ALA A 59 -15.24 -1.06 3.67
CA ALA A 59 -16.14 -1.50 2.59
C ALA A 59 -17.06 -0.37 2.07
N ALA A 60 -17.31 0.67 2.86
CA ALA A 60 -18.08 1.85 2.45
C ALA A 60 -17.43 2.63 1.28
N PHE A 61 -16.14 2.44 1.04
CA PHE A 61 -15.40 3.05 -0.08
C PHE A 61 -15.20 2.10 -1.26
N LEU A 62 -15.79 0.89 -1.21
CA LEU A 62 -15.74 -0.06 -2.30
C LEU A 62 -16.91 0.20 -3.27
N PRO A 63 -16.64 0.64 -4.52
CA PRO A 63 -17.70 0.78 -5.53
C PRO A 63 -18.18 -0.58 -6.03
N GLU A 64 -19.32 -0.59 -6.75
CA GLU A 64 -19.83 -1.80 -7.40
C GLU A 64 -18.82 -2.40 -8.39
N ASP A 65 -18.15 -1.55 -9.20
CA ASP A 65 -16.98 -1.96 -9.99
C ASP A 65 -15.70 -1.90 -9.15
N ALA A 66 -15.47 -2.98 -8.40
CA ALA A 66 -14.31 -3.17 -7.56
C ALA A 66 -13.09 -3.78 -8.28
N SER A 67 -13.07 -3.81 -9.62
CA SER A 67 -12.03 -4.50 -10.40
C SER A 67 -10.61 -4.02 -10.06
N ARG A 68 -10.44 -2.73 -9.75
CA ARG A 68 -9.17 -2.10 -9.34
C ARG A 68 -9.05 -1.83 -7.83
N TYR A 69 -9.88 -2.46 -7.02
CA TYR A 69 -9.83 -2.36 -5.57
C TYR A 69 -9.41 -3.67 -4.92
N ALA A 70 -8.72 -3.60 -3.79
CA ALA A 70 -8.45 -4.71 -2.91
C ALA A 70 -8.95 -4.36 -1.50
N LEU A 71 -10.13 -4.87 -1.15
CA LEU A 71 -10.64 -4.78 0.22
C LEU A 71 -9.89 -5.79 1.10
N VAL A 72 -9.22 -5.28 2.13
CA VAL A 72 -8.49 -6.04 3.15
C VAL A 72 -9.09 -5.76 4.53
N SER A 73 -8.65 -6.51 5.55
CA SER A 73 -9.07 -6.25 6.93
C SER A 73 -8.33 -5.07 7.58
N ASP A 74 -7.09 -4.82 7.14
CA ASP A 74 -6.22 -3.76 7.66
C ASP A 74 -5.19 -3.40 6.58
N VAL A 75 -5.18 -2.13 6.13
CA VAL A 75 -4.27 -1.66 5.08
C VAL A 75 -2.82 -1.63 5.54
N LEU A 76 -2.54 -1.29 6.81
CA LEU A 76 -1.19 -1.25 7.36
C LEU A 76 -0.58 -2.65 7.39
N LEU A 77 -1.32 -3.66 7.83
CA LEU A 77 -0.88 -5.05 7.82
C LEU A 77 -0.64 -5.54 6.38
N ALA A 78 -1.53 -5.21 5.44
CA ALA A 78 -1.34 -5.57 4.03
C ALA A 78 -0.06 -4.96 3.43
N LEU A 79 0.24 -3.70 3.76
CA LEU A 79 1.47 -3.02 3.35
C LEU A 79 2.71 -3.68 3.98
N GLN A 80 2.67 -3.97 5.28
CA GLN A 80 3.75 -4.67 5.98
C GLN A 80 3.99 -6.07 5.42
N ASP A 81 2.94 -6.80 5.07
CA ASP A 81 3.05 -8.13 4.45
C ASP A 81 3.68 -8.06 3.05
N LEU A 82 3.34 -7.05 2.25
CA LEU A 82 3.99 -6.80 0.96
C LEU A 82 5.47 -6.48 1.15
N ALA A 83 5.81 -5.60 2.11
CA ALA A 83 7.19 -5.29 2.44
C ALA A 83 7.98 -6.52 2.93
N ARG A 84 7.36 -7.38 3.74
CA ARG A 84 7.95 -8.65 4.20
C ARG A 84 8.17 -9.61 3.02
N HIS A 85 7.21 -9.70 2.11
CA HIS A 85 7.35 -10.50 0.88
C HIS A 85 8.52 -9.99 0.03
N TYR A 86 8.63 -8.68 -0.20
CA TYR A 86 9.75 -8.08 -0.90
C TYR A 86 11.09 -8.35 -0.19
N ARG A 87 11.17 -8.14 1.12
CA ARG A 87 12.38 -8.38 1.93
C ARG A 87 12.88 -9.83 1.84
N LYS A 88 11.96 -10.80 1.79
CA LYS A 88 12.30 -12.24 1.65
C LYS A 88 12.99 -12.58 0.33
N LYS A 89 12.91 -11.72 -0.69
CA LYS A 89 13.64 -11.92 -1.97
C LYS A 89 15.16 -11.77 -1.81
N PHE A 90 15.65 -11.26 -0.68
CA PHE A 90 17.07 -11.02 -0.44
C PHE A 90 17.61 -11.82 0.75
N SER A 91 18.79 -12.43 0.62
CA SER A 91 19.52 -13.10 1.71
C SER A 91 20.61 -12.24 2.35
N ILE A 92 20.67 -10.95 2.00
CA ILE A 92 21.66 -10.01 2.54
C ILE A 92 21.48 -9.78 4.06
N PRO A 93 22.57 -9.64 4.84
CA PRO A 93 22.50 -9.22 6.23
C PRO A 93 21.77 -7.88 6.36
N VAL A 94 20.90 -7.75 7.36
CA VAL A 94 20.19 -6.51 7.66
C VAL A 94 20.41 -6.13 9.11
N ILE A 95 20.83 -4.88 9.31
CA ILE A 95 21.06 -4.28 10.61
C ILE A 95 19.97 -3.23 10.82
N ALA A 96 19.27 -3.27 11.95
CA ALA A 96 18.31 -2.26 12.35
C ALA A 96 18.90 -1.47 13.53
N ILE A 97 18.95 -0.14 13.38
CA ILE A 97 19.41 0.77 14.43
C ILE A 97 18.19 1.45 15.03
N THR A 98 18.06 1.37 16.36
CA THR A 98 16.99 2.00 17.14
C THR A 98 17.58 2.84 18.27
N GLY A 99 16.78 3.75 18.83
CA GLY A 99 17.21 4.65 19.89
C GLY A 99 16.44 5.98 19.86
N THR A 100 16.44 6.71 20.97
CA THR A 100 15.71 7.99 21.06
C THR A 100 16.39 9.07 20.23
N ASN A 101 17.73 9.18 20.32
CA ASN A 101 18.55 10.15 19.59
C ASN A 101 19.68 9.43 18.82
N GLY A 102 20.23 10.05 17.76
CA GLY A 102 21.45 9.57 17.08
C GLY A 102 21.25 8.43 16.06
N LYS A 103 20.02 8.11 15.63
CA LYS A 103 19.76 7.06 14.62
C LYS A 103 20.29 7.42 13.21
N THR A 104 20.54 8.70 12.96
CA THR A 104 20.89 9.28 11.66
C THR A 104 22.17 10.11 11.70
N THR A 105 22.91 10.09 12.82
CA THR A 105 24.15 10.87 13.02
C THR A 105 25.35 9.97 12.80
#